data_AF-A0A0C3GRG2-F1
#
_entry.id   AF-A0A0C3GRG2-F1
#
_cell.length_a   1.000
_cell.length_b   1.000
_cell.length_c   1.000
_cell.angle_alpha   90.00
_cell.angle_beta   90.00
_cell.angle_gamma   90.00
#
_symmetry.space_group_name_H-M   'P 1'
#
loop_
_entity.id
_entity.type
_entity.pdbx_description
1 polymer ?
#
loop_
_entity_poly.entity_id
_entity_poly.type
_entity_poly.pdbx_seq_one_letter_code
_entity_poly.pdbx_strand_id
1 'polypeptide(L)'
;MAAYSSSVTPLPRLYSHLHSGQIRLLHLQHGSPGDNIRCTLKLARIPSMASTSYDALSYMWGPEVTERDIEINGQSYPIRENLYQALLHLRLPSLTRVLWVDALCINQNDLKERNKQVSQMGRIYLSAGHVIVWLGLPDFSTAEAFNFFE
;
A
#
# COMPACT_ATOMS: atom_id res chain seq x y z
N MET A 1 31.34 28.62 -26.20
CA MET A 1 30.77 29.07 -24.92
C MET A 1 29.56 28.19 -24.65
N ALA A 2 29.65 27.29 -23.66
CA ALA A 2 28.85 26.08 -23.57
C ALA A 2 27.39 26.35 -23.15
N ALA A 3 26.45 25.72 -23.86
CA ALA A 3 25.04 25.65 -23.50
C ALA A 3 24.86 24.69 -22.31
N TYR A 4 24.28 25.17 -21.22
CA TYR A 4 23.89 24.34 -20.08
C TYR A 4 22.61 23.57 -20.47
N SER A 5 22.78 22.34 -20.97
CA SER A 5 21.67 21.41 -21.16
C SER A 5 21.34 20.78 -19.82
N SER A 6 20.33 21.32 -19.14
CA SER A 6 19.73 20.70 -17.96
C SER A 6 19.01 19.44 -18.41
N SER A 7 19.69 18.29 -18.41
CA SER A 7 19.06 16.99 -18.59
C SER A 7 18.20 16.70 -17.36
N VAL A 8 16.96 17.17 -17.36
CA VAL A 8 15.93 16.74 -16.41
C VAL A 8 15.70 15.26 -16.67
N THR A 9 16.33 14.40 -15.89
CA THR A 9 16.02 12.96 -15.91
C THR A 9 14.53 12.83 -15.58
N PRO A 10 13.70 12.28 -16.49
CA PRO A 10 12.28 12.13 -16.19
C PRO A 10 12.15 11.27 -14.94
N LEU A 11 11.40 11.76 -13.96
CA LEU A 11 11.11 11.01 -12.74
C LEU A 11 10.60 9.63 -13.15
N PRO A 12 11.14 8.54 -12.59
CA PRO A 12 10.61 7.21 -12.89
C PRO A 12 9.11 7.22 -12.59
N ARG A 13 8.31 6.70 -13.53
CA ARG A 13 6.88 6.54 -13.29
C ARG A 13 6.72 5.61 -12.08
N LEU A 14 6.08 6.10 -11.03
CA LEU A 14 5.80 5.34 -9.82
C LEU A 14 5.15 3.98 -10.13
N TYR A 15 4.22 3.99 -11.09
CA TYR A 15 3.42 2.85 -11.49
C TYR A 15 3.95 2.20 -12.79
N SER A 16 4.45 0.98 -12.67
CA SER A 16 4.82 0.12 -13.82
C SER A 16 3.58 -0.44 -14.52
N HIS A 17 3.51 -0.44 -15.85
CA HIS A 17 2.33 -0.94 -16.59
C HIS A 17 1.93 -2.38 -16.20
N LEU A 18 0.63 -2.63 -16.04
CA LEU A 18 0.07 -3.95 -15.67
C LEU A 18 -0.42 -4.73 -16.89
N HIS A 19 0.11 -5.94 -17.10
CA HIS A 19 -0.42 -6.89 -18.07
C HIS A 19 -1.61 -7.69 -17.48
N SER A 20 -2.23 -8.54 -18.30
CA SER A 20 -3.36 -9.35 -17.85
C SER A 20 -3.01 -10.28 -16.68
N GLY A 21 -3.80 -10.22 -15.61
CA GLY A 21 -3.60 -10.99 -14.38
C GLY A 21 -2.44 -10.52 -13.49
N GLN A 22 -1.83 -9.38 -13.79
CA GLN A 22 -0.82 -8.77 -12.92
C GLN A 22 -1.44 -7.79 -11.92
N ILE A 23 -0.78 -7.73 -10.76
CA ILE A 23 -1.03 -6.77 -9.69
C ILE A 23 0.29 -6.14 -9.28
N ARG A 24 0.24 -5.02 -8.56
CA ARG A 24 1.39 -4.52 -7.80
C ARG A 24 1.24 -4.98 -6.35
N LEU A 25 2.35 -5.30 -5.72
CA LEU A 25 2.45 -5.55 -4.29
C LEU A 25 3.35 -4.49 -3.67
N LEU A 26 2.92 -3.97 -2.53
CA LEU A 26 3.65 -3.05 -1.70
C LEU A 26 4.60 -3.85 -0.81
N HIS A 27 5.90 -3.68 -1.02
CA HIS A 27 6.93 -4.17 -0.13
C HIS A 27 7.24 -3.08 0.88
N LEU A 28 6.60 -3.17 2.05
CA LEU A 28 6.81 -2.30 3.20
C LEU A 28 8.13 -2.68 3.88
N GLN A 29 9.13 -1.80 3.81
CA GLN A 29 10.44 -2.06 4.40
C GLN A 29 10.37 -2.07 5.92
N HIS A 30 11.21 -2.90 6.52
CA HIS A 30 11.37 -2.94 7.97
C HIS A 30 11.93 -1.62 8.52
N GLY A 31 11.79 -1.41 9.83
CA GLY A 31 12.39 -0.28 10.54
C GLY A 31 11.78 -0.07 11.91
N SER A 32 12.28 0.94 12.60
CA SER A 32 11.94 1.24 13.99
C SER A 32 10.84 2.31 14.08
N PRO A 33 10.15 2.41 15.23
CA PRO A 33 9.28 3.54 15.52
C PRO A 33 10.06 4.85 15.37
N GLY A 34 9.54 5.78 14.56
CA GLY A 34 10.18 7.06 14.25
C GLY A 34 10.92 7.11 12.91
N ASP A 35 11.26 5.96 12.32
CA ASP A 35 11.82 5.93 10.97
C ASP A 35 10.75 6.26 9.92
N ASN A 36 11.12 7.01 8.88
CA ASN A 36 10.26 7.20 7.72
C ASN A 36 9.84 5.86 7.12
N ILE A 37 8.57 5.76 6.71
CA ILE A 37 8.05 4.57 6.03
C ILE A 37 8.59 4.56 4.61
N ARG A 38 9.29 3.48 4.26
CA ARG A 38 9.82 3.24 2.92
C ARG A 38 9.20 1.99 2.31
N CYS A 39 8.84 2.11 1.05
CA CYS A 39 8.12 1.09 0.31
C CYS A 39 8.70 0.92 -1.10
N THR A 40 8.49 -0.25 -1.69
CA THR A 40 8.64 -0.43 -3.14
C THR A 40 7.42 -1.12 -3.72
N LEU A 41 7.02 -0.75 -4.93
CA LEU A 41 5.97 -1.45 -5.66
C LEU A 41 6.61 -2.47 -6.61
N LYS A 42 6.25 -3.74 -6.47
CA LYS A 42 6.73 -4.81 -7.35
C LYS A 42 5.58 -5.48 -8.09
N LEU A 43 5.83 -5.84 -9.35
CA LEU A 43 4.88 -6.60 -10.15
C LEU A 43 4.80 -8.03 -9.65
N ALA A 44 3.57 -8.53 -9.51
CA ALA A 44 3.28 -9.92 -9.22
C ALA A 44 2.11 -10.40 -10.09
N ARG A 45 1.88 -11.71 -10.10
CA ARG A 45 0.66 -12.30 -10.66
C ARG A 45 -0.23 -12.74 -9.51
N ILE A 46 -1.55 -12.63 -9.70
CA ILE A 46 -2.51 -13.19 -8.75
C ILE A 46 -2.34 -14.72 -8.77
N PRO A 47 -1.99 -15.36 -7.65
CA PRO A 47 -1.91 -16.81 -7.56
C PRO A 47 -3.26 -17.47 -7.89
N SER A 48 -3.25 -18.74 -8.31
CA SER A 48 -4.49 -19.49 -8.56
C SER A 48 -5.15 -19.99 -7.27
N MET A 49 -4.41 -20.02 -6.15
CA MET A 49 -4.87 -20.46 -4.83
C MET A 49 -4.28 -19.56 -3.75
N ALA A 50 -4.83 -19.59 -2.54
CA ALA A 50 -4.30 -18.86 -1.40
C ALA A 50 -2.80 -19.13 -1.20
N SER A 51 -2.02 -18.05 -1.15
CA SER A 51 -0.56 -18.09 -1.11
C SER A 51 -0.07 -17.10 -0.05
N THR A 52 0.92 -17.51 0.75
CA THR A 52 1.57 -16.64 1.74
C THR A 52 2.49 -15.58 1.12
N SER A 53 2.38 -15.34 -0.19
CA SER A 53 3.18 -14.36 -0.92
C SER A 53 2.86 -12.90 -0.59
N TYR A 54 1.65 -12.61 -0.08
CA TYR A 54 1.25 -11.28 0.38
C TYR A 54 0.01 -11.36 1.29
N ASP A 55 -0.17 -10.36 2.14
CA ASP A 55 -1.43 -10.11 2.85
C ASP A 55 -2.20 -8.95 2.17
N ALA A 56 -3.52 -8.97 2.21
CA ALA A 56 -4.34 -7.85 1.72
C ALA A 56 -4.76 -6.95 2.89
N LEU A 57 -4.65 -5.63 2.72
CA LEU A 57 -5.11 -4.66 3.72
C LEU A 57 -6.52 -4.18 3.39
N SER A 58 -7.45 -4.40 4.31
CA SER A 58 -8.79 -3.82 4.30
C SER A 58 -8.87 -2.74 5.36
N TYR A 59 -9.18 -1.51 4.95
CA TYR A 59 -9.24 -0.36 5.84
C TYR A 59 -10.19 0.70 5.28
N MET A 60 -10.71 1.55 6.16
CA MET A 60 -11.46 2.72 5.71
C MET A 60 -10.50 3.79 5.20
N TRP A 61 -10.73 4.35 4.02
CA TRP A 61 -9.78 5.29 3.43
C TRP A 61 -9.60 6.59 4.26
N GLY A 62 -10.55 6.95 5.13
CA GLY A 62 -10.53 8.18 5.91
C GLY A 62 -10.80 9.42 5.06
N PRO A 63 -10.70 10.64 5.64
CA PRO A 63 -10.87 11.90 4.92
C PRO A 63 -9.96 12.01 3.68
N GLU A 64 -10.37 12.75 2.65
CA GLU A 64 -9.58 12.88 1.41
C GLU A 64 -8.28 13.68 1.58
N VAL A 65 -8.12 14.35 2.72
CA VAL A 65 -6.94 15.13 3.05
C VAL A 65 -5.76 14.19 3.29
N THR A 66 -4.70 14.35 2.49
CA THR A 66 -3.41 13.70 2.74
C THR A 66 -2.64 14.51 3.77
N GLU A 67 -2.12 13.84 4.79
CA GLU A 67 -1.48 14.52 5.93
C GLU A 67 -0.05 14.02 6.17
N ARG A 68 0.37 12.95 5.50
CA ARG A 68 1.66 12.30 5.71
C ARG A 68 2.30 11.87 4.40
N ASP A 69 3.62 11.99 4.36
CA ASP A 69 4.43 11.46 3.26
C ASP A 69 5.08 10.14 3.65
N ILE A 70 5.13 9.23 2.68
CA ILE A 70 5.95 8.02 2.71
C ILE A 70 6.85 7.99 1.49
N GLU A 71 7.89 7.16 1.50
CA GLU A 71 8.72 6.96 0.31
C GLU A 71 8.26 5.71 -0.44
N ILE A 72 7.97 5.84 -1.74
CA ILE A 72 7.69 4.70 -2.62
C ILE A 72 8.64 4.74 -3.82
N ASN A 73 9.41 3.67 -4.03
CA ASN A 73 10.40 3.60 -5.11
C ASN A 73 11.40 4.78 -5.10
N GLY A 74 11.76 5.28 -3.91
CA GLY A 74 12.67 6.43 -3.75
C GLY A 74 12.03 7.81 -3.97
N GLN A 75 10.70 7.89 -4.11
CA GLN A 75 9.97 9.14 -4.31
C GLN A 75 9.04 9.41 -3.12
N SER A 76 8.96 10.67 -2.68
CA SER A 76 7.94 11.07 -1.70
C SER A 76 6.55 10.90 -2.29
N TYR A 77 5.64 10.30 -1.53
CA TYR A 77 4.28 10.02 -1.92
C TYR A 77 3.31 10.33 -0.77
N PRO A 78 2.35 11.25 -0.97
CA PRO A 78 1.41 11.64 0.06
C PRO A 78 0.34 10.56 0.24
N ILE A 79 0.03 10.24 1.50
CA ILE A 79 -1.03 9.33 1.90
C ILE A 79 -1.89 9.94 3.01
N ARG A 80 -3.09 9.36 3.18
CA ARG A 80 -4.01 9.72 4.26
C ARG A 80 -3.50 9.18 5.59
N GLU A 81 -3.76 9.91 6.68
CA GLU A 81 -3.30 9.55 8.02
C GLU A 81 -3.71 8.13 8.43
N ASN A 82 -4.93 7.70 8.11
CA ASN A 82 -5.37 6.36 8.50
C ASN A 82 -4.55 5.24 7.84
N LEU A 83 -4.19 5.40 6.56
CA LEU A 83 -3.32 4.45 5.89
C LEU A 83 -1.89 4.52 6.44
N TYR A 84 -1.40 5.72 6.76
CA TYR A 84 -0.09 5.90 7.37
C TYR A 84 0.00 5.12 8.68
N GLN A 85 -1.00 5.27 9.56
CA GLN A 85 -1.06 4.56 10.83
C GLN A 85 -1.15 3.04 10.63
N ALA A 86 -1.97 2.56 9.69
CA ALA A 86 -2.03 1.15 9.36
C ALA A 86 -0.66 0.60 8.94
N LEU A 87 0.03 1.27 8.03
CA LEU A 87 1.36 0.87 7.57
C LEU A 87 2.39 0.91 8.70
N LEU A 88 2.34 1.91 9.58
CA LEU A 88 3.23 2.02 10.73
C LEU A 88 3.06 0.83 11.69
N HIS A 89 1.82 0.43 11.99
CA HIS A 89 1.52 -0.69 12.90
C HIS A 89 1.80 -2.05 12.25
N LEU A 90 1.68 -2.14 10.93
CA LEU A 90 2.00 -3.36 10.18
C LEU A 90 3.48 -3.49 9.88
N ARG A 91 4.29 -2.44 10.02
CA ARG A 91 5.72 -2.48 9.77
C ARG A 91 6.40 -3.42 10.77
N LEU A 92 7.20 -4.35 10.25
CA LEU A 92 7.99 -5.26 11.09
C LEU A 92 9.36 -4.64 11.37
N PRO A 93 9.99 -4.96 12.52
CA PRO A 93 11.27 -4.36 12.91
C PRO A 93 12.44 -4.83 12.03
N SER A 94 12.41 -6.07 11.55
CA SER A 94 13.54 -6.71 10.86
C SER A 94 13.20 -7.36 9.51
N LEU A 95 11.92 -7.43 9.12
CA LEU A 95 11.48 -8.10 7.90
C LEU A 95 10.64 -7.18 7.01
N THR A 96 10.82 -7.31 5.69
CA THR A 96 9.94 -6.63 4.74
C THR A 96 8.59 -7.32 4.75
N ARG A 97 7.50 -6.55 4.90
CA ARG A 97 6.14 -7.05 4.79
C ARG A 97 5.62 -6.83 3.38
N VAL A 98 4.98 -7.85 2.80
CA VAL A 98 4.42 -7.77 1.45
C VAL A 98 2.91 -7.63 1.55
N LEU A 99 2.38 -6.50 1.10
CA LEU A 99 0.98 -6.13 1.23
C LEU A 99 0.37 -5.83 -0.14
N TRP A 100 -0.91 -6.13 -0.30
CA TRP A 100 -1.75 -5.48 -1.30
C TRP A 100 -2.60 -4.42 -0.62
N VAL A 101 -2.42 -3.17 -1.04
CA VAL A 101 -3.14 -1.99 -0.53
C VAL A 101 -3.73 -1.28 -1.74
N ASP A 102 -5.05 -1.26 -1.87
CA ASP A 102 -5.76 -0.73 -3.04
C ASP A 102 -5.33 0.71 -3.42
N ALA A 103 -5.23 1.61 -2.44
CA ALA A 103 -4.84 3.00 -2.64
C ALA A 103 -3.41 3.19 -3.17
N LEU A 104 -2.52 2.20 -2.99
CA LEU A 104 -1.11 2.27 -3.39
C LEU A 104 -0.72 1.29 -4.51
N CYS A 105 -1.43 0.16 -4.64
CA CYS A 105 -1.13 -0.86 -5.64
C CYS A 105 -1.84 -0.58 -6.97
N ILE A 106 -2.96 0.13 -6.91
CA ILE A 106 -3.75 0.56 -8.07
C ILE A 106 -3.38 2.00 -8.40
N ASN A 107 -3.12 2.29 -9.68
CA ASN A 107 -2.99 3.66 -10.14
C ASN A 107 -4.37 4.34 -10.14
N GLN A 108 -4.67 5.10 -9.08
CA GLN A 108 -5.96 5.76 -8.89
C GLN A 108 -6.29 6.81 -9.97
N ASN A 109 -5.26 7.32 -10.66
CA ASN A 109 -5.40 8.31 -11.74
C ASN A 109 -5.64 7.70 -13.12
N ASP A 110 -5.50 6.38 -13.27
CA ASP A 110 -5.83 5.66 -14.50
C ASP A 110 -7.16 4.91 -14.32
N LEU A 111 -8.24 5.50 -14.82
CA LEU A 111 -9.59 4.94 -14.69
C LEU A 111 -9.70 3.53 -15.30
N LYS A 112 -8.97 3.26 -16.39
CA LYS A 112 -9.01 1.97 -17.07
C LYS A 112 -8.29 0.90 -16.25
N GLU A 113 -7.11 1.22 -15.72
CA GLU A 113 -6.38 0.34 -14.80
C GLU A 113 -7.21 0.11 -13.53
N ARG A 114 -7.72 1.18 -12.92
CA ARG A 114 -8.51 1.13 -11.69
C ARG A 114 -9.71 0.22 -11.82
N ASN A 115 -10.53 0.40 -12.86
CA ASN A 115 -11.71 -0.43 -13.10
C ASN A 115 -11.33 -1.91 -13.28
N LYS A 116 -10.21 -2.18 -13.97
CA LYS A 116 -9.69 -3.54 -14.16
C LYS A 116 -9.17 -4.16 -12.86
N GLN A 117 -8.55 -3.40 -11.98
CA GLN A 117 -8.08 -3.90 -10.68
C GLN A 117 -9.24 -4.10 -9.71
N VAL A 118 -10.21 -3.18 -9.68
CA VAL A 118 -11.44 -3.29 -8.87
C VAL A 118 -12.22 -4.54 -9.23
N SER A 119 -12.38 -4.85 -10.53
CA SER A 119 -13.05 -6.09 -10.95
C SER A 119 -12.30 -7.37 -10.57
N GLN A 120 -11.02 -7.28 -10.22
CA GLN A 120 -10.20 -8.40 -9.75
C GLN A 120 -10.11 -8.49 -8.22
N MET A 121 -10.64 -7.51 -7.47
CA MET A 121 -10.47 -7.45 -6.01
C MET A 121 -10.89 -8.74 -5.32
N GLY A 122 -12.04 -9.32 -5.66
CA GLY A 122 -12.47 -10.58 -5.06
C GLY A 122 -11.41 -11.68 -5.16
N ARG A 123 -10.76 -11.82 -6.32
CA ARG A 123 -9.67 -12.78 -6.52
C ARG A 123 -8.40 -12.40 -5.76
N ILE A 124 -8.07 -11.12 -5.68
CA ILE A 124 -6.90 -10.62 -4.95
C ILE A 124 -7.04 -10.92 -3.45
N TYR A 125 -8.20 -10.64 -2.86
CA TYR A 125 -8.48 -10.93 -1.46
C TYR A 125 -8.53 -12.45 -1.20
N LEU A 126 -9.19 -13.22 -2.07
CA LEU A 126 -9.26 -14.69 -1.94
C LEU A 126 -7.88 -15.37 -2.07
N SER A 127 -6.92 -14.75 -2.76
CA SER A 127 -5.59 -15.33 -2.98
C SER A 127 -4.55 -14.86 -1.95
N ALA A 128 -4.88 -13.87 -1.13
CA ALA A 128 -4.00 -13.37 -0.08
C ALA A 128 -3.77 -14.45 1.00
N GLY A 129 -2.61 -14.44 1.63
CA GLY A 129 -2.32 -15.31 2.78
C GLY A 129 -3.24 -14.99 3.95
N HIS A 130 -3.39 -13.69 4.23
CA HIS A 130 -4.36 -13.16 5.18
C HIS A 130 -5.01 -11.89 4.64
N VAL A 131 -6.20 -11.60 5.16
CA VAL A 131 -6.83 -10.29 5.03
C VAL A 131 -6.72 -9.60 6.37
N ILE A 132 -5.96 -8.52 6.42
CA ILE A 132 -5.75 -7.71 7.60
C ILE A 132 -6.79 -6.61 7.60
N VAL A 133 -7.65 -6.59 8.62
CA VAL A 133 -8.65 -5.53 8.81
C VAL A 133 -8.08 -4.48 9.76
N TRP A 134 -7.97 -3.23 9.29
CA TRP A 134 -7.53 -2.10 10.08
C TRP A 134 -8.71 -1.17 10.38
N LEU A 135 -9.05 -1.07 11.67
CA LEU A 135 -10.18 -0.29 12.17
C LEU A 135 -9.79 1.14 12.59
N GLY A 136 -8.49 1.47 12.58
CA GLY A 136 -7.98 2.72 13.13
C GLY A 136 -7.22 2.52 14.43
N LEU A 137 -6.68 3.61 14.96
CA LEU A 137 -6.11 3.62 16.30
C LEU A 137 -7.22 3.41 17.34
N PRO A 138 -6.90 2.81 18.50
CA PRO A 138 -7.82 2.77 19.61
C PRO A 138 -8.31 4.18 19.95
N ASP A 139 -9.63 4.32 20.06
CA ASP A 139 -10.31 5.47 20.61
C ASP A 139 -11.11 5.06 21.86
N PHE A 140 -11.66 6.03 22.58
CA PHE A 140 -12.40 5.76 23.81
C PHE A 140 -13.62 4.82 23.59
N SER A 141 -14.17 4.74 22.37
CA SER A 141 -15.34 3.90 22.06
C SER A 141 -14.97 2.46 21.70
N THR A 142 -13.81 2.25 21.09
CA THR A 142 -13.31 0.94 20.67
C THR A 142 -12.76 0.15 21.85
N ALA A 143 -12.19 0.81 22.86
CA ALA A 143 -11.74 0.17 24.10
C ALA A 143 -12.88 -0.56 24.84
N GLU A 144 -14.10 0.01 24.85
CA GLU A 144 -15.27 -0.62 25.46
C GLU A 144 -15.80 -1.82 24.65
N ALA A 145 -15.70 -1.76 23.32
CA ALA A 145 -16.15 -2.85 22.45
C ALA A 145 -15.30 -4.12 22.59
N PHE A 146 -14.00 -4.01 22.85
CA PHE A 146 -13.14 -5.18 23.11
C PHE A 146 -13.31 -5.75 24.53
N ASN A 147 -13.66 -4.91 25.52
CA ASN A 147 -13.93 -5.35 26.89
C ASN A 147 -15.26 -6.10 27.04
N PHE A 148 -16.15 -6.06 26.05
CA PHE A 148 -17.43 -6.75 26.08
C PHE A 148 -17.34 -8.24 25.71
N PHE A 149 -16.17 -8.72 25.28
CA PHE A 149 -15.95 -10.10 24.86
C PHE A 149 -15.12 -10.96 25.85
N GLU A 150 -14.87 -10.47 27.06
CA GLU A 150 -14.34 -11.25 28.21
C GLU A 150 -15.44 -11.52 29.26
#